data_AF-H2APF4-F1
#
_entry.id   AF-H2APF4-F1
#
_cell.length_a   1.000
_cell.length_b   1.000
_cell.length_c   1.000
_cell.angle_alpha   90.00
_cell.angle_beta   90.00
_cell.angle_gamma   90.00
#
_symmetry.space_group_name_H-M   'P 1'
#
loop_
_entity.id
_entity.type
_entity.pdbx_description
1 polymer ?
#
loop_
_entity_poly.entity_id
_entity_poly.type
_entity_poly.pdbx_seq_one_letter_code
_entity_poly.pdbx_strand_id
1 'polypeptide(L)'
;MVVLNPNNWHWVDKNTLPWTVQYFNDNFQNFKYQDFIISSVIKVDGDSNVSQRKGKPICYFDLQLEFAVRCEKEDGDDEEGKIVVPEFMHDETDFEIKIDEFSGKKDQRNDFINEFRSKLLQYQNDLITEHSKDLQHDK
;
A
#
# COMPACT_ATOMS: atom_id res chain seq x y z
N MET A 1 0.41 4.40 -33.64
CA MET A 1 1.54 5.33 -33.78
C MET A 1 2.16 5.46 -32.40
N VAL A 2 3.35 4.89 -32.18
CA VAL A 2 4.06 5.03 -30.90
C VAL A 2 4.66 6.44 -30.86
N VAL A 3 4.27 7.21 -29.85
CA VAL A 3 4.92 8.50 -29.57
C VAL A 3 6.30 8.16 -29.00
N LEU A 4 7.36 8.29 -29.80
CA LEU A 4 8.71 8.21 -29.28
C LEU A 4 8.93 9.41 -28.33
N ASN A 5 9.49 9.16 -27.15
CA ASN A 5 10.00 10.19 -26.24
C ASN A 5 11.54 10.27 -26.36
N PRO A 6 12.08 10.80 -27.49
CA PRO A 6 13.52 10.82 -27.71
C PRO A 6 14.21 11.60 -26.58
N ASN A 7 15.27 11.02 -26.03
CA ASN A 7 16.04 11.55 -24.89
C ASN A 7 15.25 11.72 -23.58
N ASN A 8 14.04 11.17 -23.48
CA ASN A 8 13.18 11.26 -22.30
C ASN A 8 12.90 12.71 -21.84
N TRP A 9 12.72 13.63 -22.80
CA TRP A 9 12.55 15.06 -22.54
C TRP A 9 11.10 15.43 -22.20
N HIS A 10 10.11 14.67 -22.69
CA HIS A 10 8.73 14.84 -22.27
C HIS A 10 8.50 14.12 -20.95
N TRP A 11 7.83 14.81 -20.02
CA TRP A 11 7.31 14.19 -18.81
C TRP A 11 6.31 13.11 -19.19
N VAL A 12 6.59 11.87 -18.80
CA VAL A 12 5.63 10.78 -18.85
C VAL A 12 5.03 10.67 -17.47
N ASP A 13 3.73 10.85 -17.35
CA ASP A 13 3.00 10.65 -16.10
C ASP A 13 1.98 9.54 -16.30
N LYS A 14 2.07 8.50 -15.47
CA LYS A 14 1.17 7.35 -15.50
C LYS A 14 0.39 7.33 -14.19
N ASN A 15 -0.93 7.47 -14.29
CA ASN A 15 -1.82 7.23 -13.17
C ASN A 15 -1.77 5.73 -12.81
N THR A 16 -1.34 5.43 -11.59
CA THR A 16 -1.17 4.07 -11.06
C THR A 16 -2.23 3.72 -10.03
N LEU A 17 -3.14 4.63 -9.67
CA LEU A 17 -4.21 4.37 -8.71
C LEU A 17 -5.02 3.07 -8.99
N PRO A 18 -5.39 2.72 -10.23
CA PRO A 18 -6.08 1.45 -10.49
C PRO A 18 -5.23 0.23 -10.11
N TRP A 19 -3.92 0.28 -10.37
CA TRP A 19 -2.99 -0.78 -9.98
C TRP A 19 -2.79 -0.80 -8.47
N THR A 20 -2.68 0.37 -7.83
CA THR A 20 -2.58 0.52 -6.38
C THR A 20 -3.76 -0.13 -5.66
N VAL A 21 -4.99 0.12 -6.12
CA VAL A 21 -6.19 -0.51 -5.56
C VAL A 21 -6.10 -2.03 -5.67
N GLN A 22 -5.69 -2.58 -6.82
CA GLN A 22 -5.53 -4.02 -7.00
C GLN A 22 -4.43 -4.57 -6.09
N TYR A 23 -3.25 -3.93 -6.07
CA TYR A 23 -2.12 -4.32 -5.23
C TYR A 23 -2.52 -4.45 -3.77
N PHE A 24 -3.24 -3.46 -3.21
CA PHE A 24 -3.67 -3.55 -1.81
C PHE A 24 -4.66 -4.68 -1.58
N ASN A 25 -5.61 -4.90 -2.51
CA ASN A 25 -6.52 -6.04 -2.41
C ASN A 25 -5.76 -7.37 -2.43
N ASP A 26 -4.87 -7.59 -3.40
CA ASP A 26 -4.15 -8.86 -3.54
C ASP A 26 -3.15 -9.11 -2.40
N ASN A 27 -2.45 -8.08 -1.92
CA ASN A 27 -1.38 -8.25 -0.93
C ASN A 27 -1.87 -8.22 0.51
N PHE A 28 -2.94 -7.48 0.81
CA PHE A 28 -3.42 -7.30 2.18
C PHE A 28 -4.67 -8.13 2.49
N GLN A 29 -5.43 -8.57 1.49
CA GLN A 29 -6.53 -9.50 1.76
C GLN A 29 -5.98 -10.81 2.34
N ASN A 30 -6.56 -11.27 3.45
CA ASN A 30 -6.11 -12.44 4.20
C ASN A 30 -4.69 -12.34 4.77
N PHE A 31 -4.10 -11.14 4.85
CA PHE A 31 -2.85 -10.97 5.59
C PHE A 31 -3.07 -11.34 7.06
N LYS A 32 -2.37 -12.37 7.52
CA LYS A 32 -2.44 -12.88 8.90
C LYS A 32 -1.12 -12.66 9.61
N TYR A 33 -1.20 -12.13 10.82
CA TYR A 33 -0.07 -12.04 11.75
C TYR A 33 -0.57 -12.34 13.16
N GLN A 34 -0.05 -13.43 13.74
CA GLN A 34 -0.56 -14.02 14.97
C GLN A 34 -2.08 -14.26 14.88
N ASP A 35 -2.86 -13.65 15.76
CA ASP A 35 -4.31 -13.77 15.87
C ASP A 35 -5.05 -12.75 14.98
N PHE A 36 -4.33 -11.79 14.38
CA PHE A 36 -4.92 -10.73 13.55
C PHE A 36 -4.93 -11.11 12.08
N ILE A 37 -6.07 -10.90 11.43
CA ILE A 37 -6.27 -11.14 10.00
C ILE A 37 -6.92 -9.92 9.38
N ILE A 38 -6.35 -9.40 8.29
CA ILE A 38 -7.05 -8.42 7.46
C ILE A 38 -8.11 -9.14 6.63
N SER A 39 -9.37 -8.88 6.93
CA SER A 39 -10.53 -9.49 6.28
C SER A 39 -10.71 -8.96 4.86
N SER A 40 -10.59 -7.64 4.69
CA SER A 40 -10.78 -6.98 3.39
C SER A 40 -10.20 -5.57 3.39
N VAL A 41 -9.89 -5.07 2.19
CA VAL A 41 -9.60 -3.66 1.97
C VAL A 41 -10.93 -2.92 1.77
N ILE A 42 -11.19 -1.92 2.61
CA ILE A 42 -12.44 -1.14 2.58
C ILE A 42 -12.30 0.02 1.61
N LYS A 43 -11.19 0.74 1.69
CA LYS A 43 -10.96 1.96 0.89
C LYS A 43 -9.48 2.10 0.55
N VAL A 44 -9.22 2.47 -0.70
CA VAL A 44 -7.93 2.95 -1.19
C VAL A 44 -8.26 4.15 -2.07
N ASP A 45 -7.95 5.34 -1.57
CA ASP A 45 -8.36 6.60 -2.18
C ASP A 45 -7.22 7.60 -2.11
N GLY A 46 -7.22 8.59 -3.01
CA GLY A 46 -6.13 9.56 -3.14
C GLY A 46 -5.48 9.50 -4.52
N ASP A 47 -4.20 9.85 -4.59
CA ASP A 47 -3.41 9.90 -5.81
C ASP A 47 -2.20 8.97 -5.76
N SER A 48 -1.93 8.35 -6.91
CA SER A 48 -0.75 7.52 -7.10
C SER A 48 -0.33 7.58 -8.55
N ASN A 49 0.93 7.94 -8.75
CA ASN A 49 1.48 8.12 -10.07
C ASN A 49 2.93 7.66 -10.11
N VAL A 50 3.34 7.20 -11.29
CA VAL A 50 4.74 6.92 -11.61
C VAL A 50 5.12 7.74 -12.82
N SER A 51 6.26 8.41 -12.71
CA SER A 51 6.86 9.21 -13.77
C SER A 51 8.30 8.78 -14.02
N GLN A 52 8.91 9.29 -15.08
CA GLN A 52 10.32 9.04 -15.38
C GLN A 52 11.07 10.38 -15.45
N ARG A 53 12.11 10.51 -14.63
CA ARG A 53 12.98 11.70 -14.61
C ARG A 53 14.42 11.29 -14.83
N LYS A 54 15.05 11.87 -15.87
CA LYS A 54 16.44 11.55 -16.27
C LYS A 54 16.68 10.04 -16.44
N GLY A 55 15.70 9.33 -17.02
CA GLY A 55 15.76 7.88 -17.23
C GLY A 55 15.50 7.03 -15.98
N LYS A 56 15.29 7.63 -14.80
CA LYS A 56 14.96 6.90 -13.57
C LYS A 56 13.46 6.98 -13.29
N PRO A 57 12.79 5.85 -12.97
CA PRO A 57 11.42 5.87 -12.48
C PRO A 57 11.38 6.59 -11.13
N ILE A 58 10.37 7.45 -10.96
CA ILE A 58 10.03 8.11 -9.70
C ILE A 58 8.54 7.86 -9.45
N CYS A 59 8.17 7.60 -8.20
CA CYS A 59 6.78 7.52 -7.79
C CYS A 59 6.44 8.73 -6.92
N TYR A 60 5.18 9.11 -6.92
CA TYR A 60 4.60 9.98 -5.92
C TYR A 60 3.18 9.49 -5.65
N PHE A 61 2.81 9.47 -4.38
CA PHE A 61 1.50 9.03 -3.96
C PHE A 61 1.15 9.69 -2.64
N ASP A 62 -0.13 9.91 -2.46
CA ASP A 62 -0.79 10.35 -1.24
C ASP A 62 -2.10 9.57 -1.14
N LEU A 63 -2.17 8.64 -0.19
CA LEU A 63 -3.24 7.66 -0.11
C LEU A 63 -3.87 7.65 1.28
N GLN A 64 -5.21 7.66 1.29
CA GLN A 64 -6.01 7.28 2.44
C GLN A 64 -6.40 5.81 2.31
N LEU A 65 -6.05 5.01 3.32
CA LEU A 65 -6.29 3.57 3.35
C LEU A 65 -7.20 3.17 4.51
N GLU A 66 -8.15 2.29 4.25
CA GLU A 66 -9.03 1.71 5.26
C GLU A 66 -9.12 0.20 5.07
N PHE A 67 -8.94 -0.56 6.15
CA PHE A 67 -8.94 -2.01 6.16
C PHE A 67 -9.86 -2.55 7.26
N ALA A 68 -10.55 -3.65 6.97
CA ALA A 68 -11.26 -4.45 7.97
C ALA A 68 -10.28 -5.47 8.53
N VAL A 69 -10.19 -5.56 9.86
CA VAL A 69 -9.35 -6.52 10.56
C VAL A 69 -10.22 -7.36 11.48
N ARG A 70 -9.90 -8.64 11.61
CA ARG A 70 -10.51 -9.55 12.58
C ARG A 70 -9.43 -10.15 13.47
N CYS A 71 -9.76 -10.36 14.73
CA CYS A 71 -8.90 -11.00 15.72
C CYS A 71 -9.53 -12.35 16.09
N GLU A 72 -8.90 -13.45 15.69
CA GLU A 72 -9.36 -14.80 16.01
C GLU A 72 -9.04 -15.10 17.48
N LYS A 73 -10.07 -15.34 18.30
CA LYS A 73 -9.89 -15.76 19.70
C LYS A 73 -10.05 -17.27 19.83
N GLU A 74 -9.29 -17.88 20.73
CA GLU A 74 -9.37 -19.33 21.01
C GLU A 74 -10.78 -19.79 21.46
N ASP A 75 -11.59 -18.88 22.01
CA ASP A 75 -12.96 -19.16 22.47
C ASP A 75 -14.02 -19.12 21.34
N GLY A 76 -13.62 -18.73 20.11
CA GLY A 76 -14.49 -18.63 18.93
C GLY A 76 -15.28 -17.32 18.81
N ASP A 77 -15.07 -16.38 19.73
CA ASP A 77 -15.65 -15.02 19.68
C ASP A 77 -14.68 -14.09 18.92
N ASP A 78 -14.74 -14.14 17.59
CA ASP A 78 -13.90 -13.30 16.73
C ASP A 78 -14.28 -11.82 16.91
N GLU A 79 -13.28 -10.97 17.16
CA GLU A 79 -13.49 -9.53 17.23
C GLU A 79 -13.19 -8.88 15.89
N GLU A 80 -14.16 -8.14 15.35
CA GLU A 80 -13.97 -7.32 14.17
C GLU A 80 -13.55 -5.90 14.57
N GLY A 81 -12.64 -5.33 13.80
CA GLY A 81 -12.16 -3.98 13.97
C GLY A 81 -11.82 -3.33 12.62
N LYS A 82 -11.40 -2.07 12.70
CA LYS A 82 -11.05 -1.27 11.54
C LYS A 82 -9.69 -0.61 11.72
N ILE A 83 -8.87 -0.67 10.68
CA ILE A 83 -7.59 0.04 10.59
C ILE A 83 -7.76 1.17 9.60
N VAL A 84 -7.36 2.39 9.99
CA VAL A 84 -7.39 3.58 9.15
C VAL A 84 -6.00 4.19 9.11
N VAL A 85 -5.46 4.35 7.91
CA VAL A 85 -4.26 5.12 7.64
C VAL A 85 -4.72 6.37 6.90
N PRO A 86 -4.87 7.51 7.60
CA PRO A 86 -5.46 8.70 7.01
C PRO A 86 -4.57 9.29 5.91
N GLU A 87 -3.26 9.17 6.06
CA GLU A 87 -2.26 9.75 5.19
C GLU A 87 -1.11 8.75 5.04
N PHE A 88 -0.91 8.25 3.82
CA PHE A 88 0.19 7.37 3.45
C PHE A 88 0.86 7.95 2.22
N MET A 89 2.00 8.60 2.42
CA MET A 89 2.67 9.41 1.41
C MET A 89 4.05 8.86 1.01
N HIS A 90 4.50 9.28 -0.17
CA HIS A 90 5.83 8.96 -0.67
C HIS A 90 6.95 9.46 0.26
N ASP A 91 7.95 8.60 0.52
CA ASP A 91 9.13 8.89 1.32
C ASP A 91 8.85 9.19 2.81
N GLU A 92 7.60 9.01 3.24
CA GLU A 92 7.21 9.06 4.64
C GLU A 92 7.25 7.66 5.24
N THR A 93 8.11 7.47 6.23
CA THR A 93 8.17 6.21 6.95
C THR A 93 7.32 6.22 8.22
N ASP A 94 7.05 7.40 8.79
CA ASP A 94 6.35 7.61 10.05
C ASP A 94 5.00 8.27 9.84
N PHE A 95 4.03 7.43 9.50
CA PHE A 95 2.63 7.80 9.30
C PHE A 95 1.74 7.23 10.41
N GLU A 96 0.60 7.88 10.63
CA GLU A 96 -0.35 7.50 11.68
C GLU A 96 -1.16 6.27 11.26
N ILE A 97 -1.29 5.30 12.18
CA ILE A 97 -2.14 4.12 11.99
C ILE A 97 -3.16 4.09 13.14
N LYS A 98 -4.42 4.39 12.81
CA LYS A 98 -5.54 4.35 13.75
C LYS A 98 -6.19 2.98 13.72
N ILE A 99 -6.52 2.44 14.90
CA ILE A 99 -7.29 1.21 15.04
C ILE A 99 -8.42 1.50 16.01
N ASP A 100 -9.65 1.37 15.53
CA ASP A 100 -10.84 1.83 16.23
C ASP A 100 -11.18 0.89 17.41
N GLU A 101 -11.40 -0.41 17.19
CA GLU A 101 -12.04 -1.25 18.21
C GLU A 101 -11.71 -2.75 18.09
N PHE A 102 -10.65 -3.25 18.76
CA PHE A 102 -10.55 -4.69 19.11
C PHE A 102 -9.71 -4.89 20.39
N SER A 103 -10.05 -5.89 21.23
CA SER A 103 -9.55 -6.07 22.60
C SER A 103 -8.23 -6.84 22.72
N GLY A 104 -7.42 -6.86 21.66
CA GLY A 104 -6.13 -7.57 21.66
C GLY A 104 -5.18 -7.04 22.74
N LYS A 105 -4.28 -7.90 23.26
CA LYS A 105 -3.22 -7.45 24.18
C LYS A 105 -2.40 -6.35 23.50
N LYS A 106 -2.04 -5.30 24.25
CA LYS A 106 -1.32 -4.13 23.73
C LYS A 106 -0.03 -4.50 23.00
N ASP A 107 0.72 -5.48 23.52
CA ASP A 107 1.97 -5.95 22.91
C ASP A 107 1.74 -6.57 21.52
N GLN A 108 0.79 -7.51 21.40
CA GLN A 108 0.47 -8.16 20.12
C GLN A 108 -0.06 -7.15 19.08
N ARG A 109 -0.82 -6.14 19.53
CA ARG A 109 -1.28 -5.05 18.67
C ARG A 109 -0.11 -4.23 18.13
N ASN A 110 0.87 -3.88 18.98
CA ASN A 110 2.04 -3.14 18.54
C ASN A 110 2.88 -3.95 17.54
N ASP A 111 3.08 -5.24 17.79
CA ASP A 111 3.78 -6.13 16.86
C ASP A 111 3.07 -6.22 15.50
N PHE A 112 1.74 -6.37 15.52
CA PHE A 112 0.91 -6.36 14.31
C PHE A 112 1.04 -5.04 13.54
N ILE A 113 0.97 -3.90 14.23
CA ILE A 113 1.13 -2.58 13.60
C ILE A 113 2.50 -2.44 12.96
N ASN A 114 3.56 -2.89 13.63
CA ASN A 114 4.93 -2.83 13.11
C ASN A 114 5.10 -3.68 11.84
N GLU A 115 4.54 -4.89 11.83
CA GLU A 115 4.59 -5.76 10.65
C GLU A 115 3.73 -5.20 9.51
N PHE A 116 2.52 -4.73 9.82
CA PHE A 116 1.63 -4.09 8.86
C PHE A 116 2.27 -2.86 8.23
N ARG A 117 2.91 -2.01 9.03
CA ARG A 117 3.67 -0.84 8.57
C ARG A 117 4.84 -1.25 7.68
N SER A 118 5.60 -2.27 8.08
CA SER A 118 6.70 -2.79 7.27
C SER A 118 6.23 -3.27 5.90
N LYS A 119 5.06 -3.92 5.85
CA LYS A 119 4.43 -4.36 4.60
C LYS A 119 3.89 -3.19 3.76
N LEU A 120 3.30 -2.16 4.39
CA LEU A 120 2.93 -0.92 3.69
C LEU A 120 4.14 -0.26 3.06
N LEU A 121 5.29 -0.20 3.73
CA LEU A 121 6.52 0.37 3.17
C LEU A 121 7.07 -0.40 1.96
N GLN A 122 6.73 -1.68 1.80
CA GLN A 122 7.10 -2.45 0.60
C GLN A 122 6.37 -1.98 -0.65
N TYR A 123 5.15 -1.44 -0.51
CA TYR A 123 4.35 -0.91 -1.62
C TYR A 123 5.14 0.05 -2.51
N GLN A 124 5.91 0.97 -1.92
CA GLN A 124 6.69 1.94 -2.69
C GLN A 124 7.70 1.25 -3.63
N ASN A 125 8.39 0.23 -3.12
CA ASN A 125 9.36 -0.51 -3.92
C ASN A 125 8.67 -1.33 -5.00
N ASP A 126 7.52 -1.93 -4.70
CA ASP A 126 6.75 -2.73 -5.66
C ASP A 126 6.14 -1.88 -6.76
N LEU A 127 5.61 -0.69 -6.41
CA LEU A 127 5.08 0.29 -7.35
C LEU A 127 6.15 0.71 -8.38
N ILE A 128 7.35 1.04 -7.89
CA ILE A 128 8.47 1.37 -8.78
C ILE A 128 8.88 0.14 -9.58
N THR A 129 9.00 -1.04 -8.96
CA THR A 129 9.48 -2.26 -9.64
C THR A 129 8.53 -2.69 -10.74
N GLU A 130 7.22 -2.61 -10.53
CA GLU A 130 6.25 -3.00 -11.54
C GLU A 130 6.22 -2.02 -12.71
N HIS A 131 6.17 -0.71 -12.43
CA HIS A 131 6.06 0.30 -13.48
C HIS A 131 7.40 0.69 -14.10
N SER A 132 8.53 0.29 -13.51
CA SER A 132 9.86 0.48 -14.11
C SER A 132 10.16 -0.49 -15.26
N LYS A 133 9.54 -1.68 -15.27
CA LYS A 133 9.67 -2.64 -16.38
C LYS A 133 9.13 -2.06 -17.69
N ASP A 134 8.05 -1.30 -17.60
CA ASP A 134 7.37 -0.64 -18.73
C ASP A 134 8.19 0.53 -19.31
N LEU A 135 9.13 1.07 -18.51
CA LEU A 135 9.95 2.25 -18.85
C LEU A 135 11.33 1.88 -19.45
N GLN A 136 11.73 0.61 -19.40
CA GLN A 136 12.92 0.12 -20.08
C GLN A 136 12.58 -0.08 -21.57
N HIS A 137 12.87 0.92 -22.39
CA HIS A 137 13.04 0.66 -23.82
C HIS A 137 14.27 -0.25 -23.98
N ASP A 138 14.02 -1.50 -24.35
CA ASP A 138 15.02 -2.44 -24.83
C ASP A 138 15.72 -1.84 -26.07
N LYS A 139 17.06 -1.72 -25.94
CA LYS A 139 18.11 -1.48 -26.94
C LYS A 139 17.84 -0.67 -28.21
#